data_AF-A0A538HFE5-F1
#
_entry.id   AF-A0A538HFE5-F1
#
_cell.length_a   1.000
_cell.length_b   1.000
_cell.length_c   1.000
_cell.angle_alpha   90.00
_cell.angle_beta   90.00
_cell.angle_gamma   90.00
#
_symmetry.space_group_name_H-M   'P 1'
#
loop_
_entity.id
_entity.type
_entity.pdbx_description
1 polymer ?
#
loop_
_entity_poly.entity_id
_entity_poly.type
_entity_poly.pdbx_seq_one_letter_code
_entity_poly.pdbx_strand_id
1 'polypeptide(L)'
;MRRRAGKGALASFLSACLLVISGTAAAATSAAKPEVVPNDPGYANPQSYQQVDLPAAWYATLGSSAVTVAVVDGGAVQLPDLASPRLLAGYNAIDGSSNVADEFGHGIGITATIGAGINDGLGVPGVCPQCSILPVKVTTNNVGTNDVLARGINWTTAHGPQIINLSLGYNTDPSVDEAATAALNSGITVVIGAGNRGSSDPSANRLASDSPHAIRVAGVDANNQLDSHSDYGASWVDIAAPWCNPVEDSQGRVGAGCGTSGATAVVSGTVGLLKSFRPSLTSAEIKSILMSTGTKVPGLAVACGCVLNAYQALIAVGYVPPKQIAVSVIGDGSGTVQDGTPNMDCDDHCVEWLPVGSQLTLTAKPEKWSVFAGWSGYGCSGTNPVCALTVSGDISVTASFAPRMVSLSVHKRGLGTITGGGIKCGRRCAAKLAAGTEIALKAQARPGWKFAGWSGACRGRKPVCRLALAKNVVVEAAFSKSKPRTLTRGSW
;
A
#
# COMPACT_ATOMS: atom_id res chain seq x y z
N MET A 1 68.73 -23.28 35.07
CA MET A 1 67.52 -22.48 34.79
C MET A 1 66.67 -23.20 33.74
N ARG A 2 65.42 -23.52 34.12
CA ARG A 2 64.20 -23.81 33.32
C ARG A 2 64.27 -24.77 32.11
N ARG A 3 63.75 -25.98 32.34
CA ARG A 3 63.20 -26.96 31.36
C ARG A 3 61.83 -26.51 30.83
N ARG A 4 61.49 -26.86 29.57
CA ARG A 4 60.15 -27.21 29.01
C ARG A 4 60.39 -27.63 27.55
N ALA A 5 60.45 -28.90 27.14
CA ALA A 5 59.51 -30.02 27.24
C ALA A 5 58.15 -29.69 26.61
N GLY A 6 58.02 -30.01 25.31
CA GLY A 6 56.76 -30.09 24.61
C GLY A 6 55.93 -31.28 25.11
N LYS A 7 54.64 -31.05 25.27
CA LYS A 7 53.62 -32.07 25.41
C LYS A 7 52.37 -31.59 24.69
N GLY A 8 51.88 -32.42 23.78
CA GLY A 8 50.55 -32.27 23.23
C GLY A 8 49.49 -32.43 24.31
N ALA A 9 48.34 -31.81 24.08
CA ALA A 9 47.11 -32.13 24.76
C ALA A 9 45.97 -31.95 23.76
N LEU A 10 45.28 -33.06 23.50
CA LEU A 10 43.94 -33.10 22.94
C LEU A 10 43.05 -32.15 23.76
N ALA A 11 42.33 -31.25 23.09
CA ALA A 11 41.21 -30.54 23.67
C ALA A 11 39.94 -30.87 22.88
N SER A 12 39.01 -31.47 23.60
CA SER A 12 37.72 -32.02 23.20
C SER A 12 36.84 -31.05 22.42
N PHE A 13 36.20 -31.55 21.38
CA PHE A 13 35.05 -30.94 20.73
C PHE A 13 33.87 -30.90 21.72
N LEU A 14 33.61 -29.75 22.34
CA LEU A 14 32.26 -29.37 22.75
C LEU A 14 31.71 -28.40 21.71
N SER A 15 30.86 -28.93 20.82
CA SER A 15 30.04 -28.12 19.92
C SER A 15 28.93 -27.47 20.75
N ALA A 16 29.19 -26.29 21.29
CA ALA A 16 28.15 -25.39 21.76
C ALA A 16 27.56 -24.70 20.52
N CYS A 17 26.44 -25.24 20.04
CA CYS A 17 25.62 -24.59 19.03
C CYS A 17 24.97 -23.35 19.68
N LEU A 18 25.69 -22.22 19.70
CA LEU A 18 25.07 -20.92 19.92
C LEU A 18 24.24 -20.65 18.66
N LEU A 19 22.94 -20.91 18.76
CA LEU A 19 21.96 -20.35 17.84
C LEU A 19 22.00 -18.83 18.07
N VAL A 20 22.80 -18.13 17.28
CA VAL A 20 22.65 -16.69 17.11
C VAL A 20 21.34 -16.53 16.35
N ILE A 21 20.25 -16.34 17.09
CA ILE A 21 19.02 -15.78 16.55
C ILE A 21 19.41 -14.35 16.16
N SER A 22 19.82 -14.20 14.90
CA SER A 22 19.90 -12.90 14.24
C SER A 22 18.47 -12.44 14.05
N GLY A 23 17.87 -11.95 15.13
CA GLY A 23 16.76 -11.03 15.04
C GLY A 23 17.33 -9.78 14.41
N THR A 24 17.28 -9.70 13.09
CA THR A 24 17.32 -8.42 12.41
C THR A 24 16.15 -7.63 13.01
N ALA A 25 16.47 -6.68 13.87
CA ALA A 25 15.57 -5.61 14.19
C ALA A 25 15.22 -4.98 12.84
N ALA A 26 14.01 -5.28 12.34
CA ALA A 26 13.45 -4.56 11.23
C ALA A 26 13.58 -3.08 11.59
N ALA A 27 14.31 -2.35 10.76
CA ALA A 27 14.34 -0.90 10.82
C ALA A 27 12.89 -0.44 10.98
N ALA A 28 12.64 0.49 11.91
CA ALA A 28 11.32 1.06 12.09
C ALA A 28 10.84 1.58 10.73
N THR A 29 10.03 0.77 10.05
CA THR A 29 9.36 1.16 8.83
C THR A 29 8.43 2.28 9.24
N SER A 30 8.48 3.40 8.52
CA SER A 30 7.38 4.36 8.53
C SER A 30 6.08 3.56 8.49
N ALA A 31 5.13 3.86 9.39
CA ALA A 31 3.85 3.16 9.42
C ALA A 31 3.35 3.00 7.98
N ALA A 32 3.13 1.75 7.55
CA ALA A 32 2.63 1.50 6.21
C ALA A 32 1.34 2.34 6.03
N LYS A 33 1.08 2.79 4.82
CA LYS A 33 -0.15 3.50 4.47
C LYS A 33 -0.70 2.87 3.20
N PRO A 34 -2.03 2.90 3.01
CA PRO A 34 -2.60 2.42 1.77
C PRO A 34 -2.26 3.39 0.64
N GLU A 35 -1.96 2.84 -0.53
CA GLU A 35 -1.58 3.60 -1.71
C GLU A 35 -2.28 3.04 -2.95
N VAL A 36 -2.61 3.92 -3.88
CA VAL A 36 -3.01 3.54 -5.24
C VAL A 36 -1.75 3.41 -6.08
N VAL A 37 -1.62 2.29 -6.79
CA VAL A 37 -0.58 2.07 -7.80
C VAL A 37 -1.26 2.11 -9.17
N PRO A 38 -1.19 3.25 -9.89
CA PRO A 38 -1.74 3.40 -11.23
C PRO A 38 -1.16 2.37 -12.22
N ASN A 39 -1.97 1.94 -13.20
CA ASN A 39 -1.53 1.07 -14.31
C ASN A 39 -1.15 1.87 -15.58
N ASP A 40 -1.24 3.18 -15.50
CA ASP A 40 -0.97 4.18 -16.52
C ASP A 40 0.53 4.15 -16.92
N PRO A 41 0.89 4.19 -18.22
CA PRO A 41 2.29 4.15 -18.65
C PRO A 41 3.16 5.26 -18.05
N GLY A 42 2.59 6.44 -17.81
CA GLY A 42 3.23 7.57 -17.13
C GLY A 42 3.65 7.31 -15.69
N TYR A 43 3.11 6.28 -15.03
CA TYR A 43 3.47 5.91 -13.67
C TYR A 43 4.69 4.97 -13.59
N ALA A 44 5.24 4.51 -14.73
CA ALA A 44 6.40 3.62 -14.75
C ALA A 44 7.64 4.21 -14.03
N ASN A 45 7.75 5.54 -13.97
CA ASN A 45 8.68 6.25 -13.09
C ASN A 45 7.89 7.09 -12.08
N PRO A 46 7.56 6.55 -10.90
CA PRO A 46 6.63 7.18 -9.97
C PRO A 46 7.27 8.28 -9.11
N GLN A 47 8.54 8.63 -9.36
CA GLN A 47 9.34 9.44 -8.45
C GLN A 47 8.67 10.78 -8.09
N SER A 48 8.23 11.55 -9.09
CA SER A 48 7.58 12.86 -8.83
C SER A 48 6.28 12.70 -8.04
N TYR A 49 5.49 11.66 -8.30
CA TYR A 49 4.27 11.35 -7.54
C TYR A 49 4.58 10.97 -6.09
N GLN A 50 5.64 10.19 -5.87
CA GLN A 50 6.08 9.77 -4.53
C GLN A 50 6.66 10.92 -3.72
N GLN A 51 7.36 11.87 -4.36
CA GLN A 51 7.91 13.06 -3.69
C GLN A 51 6.84 13.89 -2.97
N VAL A 52 5.62 13.91 -3.52
CA VAL A 52 4.47 14.66 -2.97
C VAL A 52 3.39 13.78 -2.35
N ASP A 53 3.68 12.49 -2.18
CA ASP A 53 2.78 11.52 -1.55
C ASP A 53 1.42 11.34 -2.24
N LEU A 54 1.40 11.45 -3.57
CA LEU A 54 0.17 11.30 -4.36
C LEU A 54 -0.44 9.89 -4.32
N PRO A 55 0.32 8.78 -4.32
CA PRO A 55 -0.25 7.44 -4.20
C PRO A 55 -1.15 7.25 -2.98
N ALA A 56 -0.75 7.79 -1.82
CA ALA A 56 -1.57 7.78 -0.62
C ALA A 56 -2.72 8.80 -0.68
N ALA A 57 -2.51 9.96 -1.32
CA ALA A 57 -3.57 10.94 -1.53
C ALA A 57 -4.70 10.40 -2.43
N TRP A 58 -4.37 9.67 -3.50
CA TRP A 58 -5.34 9.03 -4.38
C TRP A 58 -6.15 7.94 -3.71
N TYR A 59 -5.58 7.26 -2.71
CA TYR A 59 -6.35 6.34 -1.87
C TYR A 59 -7.43 7.08 -1.06
N ALA A 60 -7.16 8.31 -0.63
CA ALA A 60 -8.12 9.12 0.09
C ALA A 60 -9.22 9.70 -0.82
N THR A 61 -8.84 10.22 -2.00
CA THR A 61 -9.78 10.75 -3.00
C THR A 61 -9.11 10.90 -4.36
N LEU A 62 -9.87 10.70 -5.44
CA LEU A 62 -9.44 10.99 -6.82
C LEU A 62 -9.92 12.36 -7.30
N GLY A 63 -10.56 13.16 -6.43
CA GLY A 63 -11.16 14.44 -6.79
C GLY A 63 -12.68 14.38 -6.95
N SER A 64 -13.24 15.37 -7.62
CA SER A 64 -14.68 15.48 -7.89
C SER A 64 -14.91 16.36 -9.12
N SER A 65 -15.85 15.96 -9.98
CA SER A 65 -16.21 16.72 -11.18
C SER A 65 -16.86 18.06 -10.86
N ALA A 66 -17.31 18.26 -9.62
CA ALA A 66 -17.79 19.54 -9.11
C ALA A 66 -16.66 20.58 -8.92
N VAL A 67 -15.40 20.15 -8.93
CA VAL A 67 -14.22 21.02 -8.83
C VAL A 67 -13.63 21.22 -10.21
N THR A 68 -13.59 22.47 -10.65
CA THR A 68 -13.04 22.91 -11.92
C THR A 68 -11.69 23.59 -11.71
N VAL A 69 -10.67 23.10 -12.42
CA VAL A 69 -9.36 23.73 -12.54
C VAL A 69 -9.27 24.39 -13.91
N ALA A 70 -9.21 25.72 -13.94
CA ALA A 70 -8.94 26.45 -15.16
C ALA A 70 -7.43 26.47 -15.44
N VAL A 71 -7.05 26.05 -16.63
CA VAL A 71 -5.66 26.06 -17.11
C VAL A 71 -5.54 27.20 -18.12
N VAL A 72 -5.02 28.33 -17.64
CA VAL A 72 -4.76 29.52 -18.46
C VAL A 72 -3.37 29.37 -19.05
N ASP A 73 -3.28 28.96 -20.31
CA ASP A 73 -2.03 28.51 -20.95
C ASP A 73 -2.11 28.61 -22.50
N GLY A 74 -1.36 27.82 -23.26
CA GLY A 74 -1.38 27.76 -24.73
C GLY A 74 -2.59 27.05 -25.33
N GLY A 75 -3.47 26.49 -24.51
CA GLY A 75 -4.65 25.75 -24.92
C GLY A 75 -4.64 24.30 -24.43
N ALA A 76 -5.46 23.46 -25.04
CA ALA A 76 -5.50 22.02 -24.80
C ALA A 76 -6.03 21.28 -26.03
N VAL A 77 -5.95 19.95 -25.99
CA VAL A 77 -6.62 19.07 -26.96
C VAL A 77 -7.38 17.99 -26.20
N GLN A 78 -8.45 17.48 -26.81
CA GLN A 78 -9.17 16.32 -26.28
C GLN A 78 -8.29 15.07 -26.42
N LEU A 79 -7.63 14.67 -25.33
CA LEU A 79 -6.93 13.40 -25.22
C LEU A 79 -7.90 12.27 -24.83
N PRO A 80 -7.63 11.00 -25.20
CA PRO A 80 -8.36 9.84 -24.66
C PRO A 80 -8.28 9.77 -23.14
N ASP A 81 -7.11 10.08 -22.58
CA ASP A 81 -6.85 10.08 -21.14
C ASP A 81 -7.52 11.28 -20.43
N LEU A 82 -7.87 12.34 -21.16
CA LEU A 82 -8.64 13.49 -20.67
C LEU A 82 -10.10 13.49 -21.18
N ALA A 83 -10.71 12.31 -21.31
CA ALA A 83 -12.02 12.11 -21.94
C ALA A 83 -13.15 13.01 -21.38
N SER A 84 -14.09 13.35 -22.27
CA SER A 84 -15.33 14.05 -21.92
C SER A 84 -16.11 13.34 -20.81
N PRO A 85 -16.74 14.07 -19.86
CA PRO A 85 -16.85 15.53 -19.79
C PRO A 85 -15.71 16.22 -19.00
N ARG A 86 -14.57 15.55 -18.77
CA ARG A 86 -13.49 16.13 -17.94
C ARG A 86 -12.89 17.39 -18.55
N LEU A 87 -12.56 17.37 -19.85
CA LEU A 87 -12.18 18.58 -20.56
C LEU A 87 -13.44 19.38 -20.94
N LEU A 88 -13.59 20.55 -20.34
CA LEU A 88 -14.71 21.46 -20.58
C LEU A 88 -14.50 22.27 -21.87
N ALA A 89 -15.59 22.84 -22.39
CA ALA A 89 -15.51 23.82 -23.47
C ALA A 89 -14.74 25.06 -23.00
N GLY A 90 -13.63 25.35 -23.68
CA GLY A 90 -12.71 26.41 -23.31
C GLY A 90 -12.99 27.76 -23.95
N TYR A 91 -12.07 28.69 -23.69
CA TYR A 91 -12.07 30.04 -24.25
C TYR A 91 -10.71 30.42 -24.82
N ASN A 92 -10.71 31.01 -26.01
CA ASN A 92 -9.54 31.58 -26.63
C ASN A 92 -9.54 33.10 -26.43
N ALA A 93 -8.68 33.59 -25.53
CA ALA A 93 -8.60 35.01 -25.20
C ALA A 93 -8.00 35.86 -26.33
N ILE A 94 -7.34 35.23 -27.31
CA ILE A 94 -6.68 35.91 -28.43
C ILE A 94 -7.74 36.44 -29.41
N ASP A 95 -8.70 35.59 -29.78
CA ASP A 95 -9.70 35.90 -30.80
C ASP A 95 -11.17 35.88 -30.31
N GLY A 96 -11.40 35.51 -29.04
CA GLY A 96 -12.72 35.44 -28.43
C GLY A 96 -13.53 34.18 -28.78
N SER A 97 -12.93 33.21 -29.47
CA SER A 97 -13.60 31.98 -29.89
C SER A 97 -13.56 30.88 -28.82
N SER A 98 -14.18 29.73 -29.11
CA SER A 98 -14.04 28.50 -28.32
C SER A 98 -12.92 27.57 -28.82
N ASN A 99 -12.16 27.99 -29.85
CA ASN A 99 -11.06 27.18 -30.37
C ASN A 99 -9.82 27.32 -29.48
N VAL A 100 -9.63 26.35 -28.59
CA VAL A 100 -8.52 26.31 -27.64
C VAL A 100 -7.43 25.32 -28.03
N ALA A 101 -7.34 24.92 -29.29
CA ALA A 101 -6.29 24.01 -29.74
C ALA A 101 -4.90 24.55 -29.36
N ASP A 102 -4.06 23.71 -28.76
CA ASP A 102 -2.68 24.04 -28.43
C ASP A 102 -1.75 23.59 -29.56
N GLU A 103 -1.06 24.54 -30.18
CA GLU A 103 -0.12 24.26 -31.27
C GLU A 103 1.30 23.95 -30.77
N PHE A 104 1.60 24.23 -29.50
CA PHE A 104 2.92 24.07 -28.91
C PHE A 104 3.03 22.82 -28.04
N GLY A 105 1.95 22.47 -27.33
CA GLY A 105 1.84 21.26 -26.50
C GLY A 105 2.11 21.48 -25.00
N HIS A 106 2.48 22.70 -24.59
CA HIS A 106 2.70 23.00 -23.16
C HIS A 106 1.39 22.91 -22.37
N GLY A 107 0.32 23.54 -22.86
CA GLY A 107 -0.99 23.50 -22.21
C GLY A 107 -1.58 22.09 -22.18
N ILE A 108 -1.36 21.29 -23.23
CA ILE A 108 -1.71 19.86 -23.27
C ILE A 108 -1.05 19.13 -22.10
N GLY A 109 0.27 19.25 -21.96
CA GLY A 109 1.01 18.61 -20.86
C GLY A 109 0.52 19.04 -19.48
N ILE A 110 0.25 20.34 -19.28
CA ILE A 110 -0.26 20.87 -18.00
C ILE A 110 -1.66 20.33 -17.69
N THR A 111 -2.57 20.31 -18.67
CA THR A 111 -3.92 19.75 -18.46
C THR A 111 -3.87 18.26 -18.12
N ALA A 112 -2.99 17.49 -18.76
CA ALA A 112 -2.80 16.06 -18.47
C ALA A 112 -2.25 15.86 -17.04
N THR A 113 -1.18 16.56 -16.65
CA THR A 113 -0.63 16.48 -15.29
C THR A 113 -1.69 16.78 -14.21
N ILE A 114 -2.60 17.73 -14.47
CA ILE A 114 -3.65 18.08 -13.49
C ILE A 114 -4.77 17.04 -13.47
N GLY A 115 -5.32 16.64 -14.62
CA GLY A 115 -6.65 16.02 -14.68
C GLY A 115 -6.79 14.81 -15.60
N ALA A 116 -5.70 14.26 -16.14
CA ALA A 116 -5.74 12.99 -16.85
C ALA A 116 -6.31 11.86 -15.97
N GLY A 117 -6.77 10.79 -16.60
CA GLY A 117 -7.34 9.62 -15.96
C GLY A 117 -6.35 8.93 -15.03
N ILE A 118 -6.84 7.85 -14.42
CA ILE A 118 -6.03 7.01 -13.55
C ILE A 118 -6.60 5.60 -13.63
N ASN A 119 -5.72 4.60 -13.66
CA ASN A 119 -6.07 3.18 -13.75
C ASN A 119 -6.80 2.78 -15.04
N ASP A 120 -6.67 3.53 -16.14
CA ASP A 120 -7.29 3.21 -17.43
C ASP A 120 -6.29 2.69 -18.48
N GLY A 121 -5.01 2.58 -18.13
CA GLY A 121 -3.94 2.07 -18.99
C GLY A 121 -3.50 3.04 -20.08
N LEU A 122 -3.88 4.32 -19.98
CA LEU A 122 -3.54 5.39 -20.92
C LEU A 122 -2.60 6.41 -20.28
N GLY A 123 -1.95 7.22 -21.13
CA GLY A 123 -1.19 8.42 -20.79
C GLY A 123 -0.53 8.45 -19.41
N VAL A 124 -0.92 9.43 -18.60
CA VAL A 124 -0.31 9.76 -17.30
C VAL A 124 -1.38 9.85 -16.22
N PRO A 125 -1.13 9.40 -14.98
CA PRO A 125 -2.09 9.61 -13.92
C PRO A 125 -2.11 11.10 -13.53
N GLY A 126 -3.28 11.73 -13.67
CA GLY A 126 -3.50 13.11 -13.26
C GLY A 126 -3.41 13.27 -11.75
N VAL A 127 -3.07 14.47 -11.27
CA VAL A 127 -3.05 14.75 -9.82
C VAL A 127 -4.48 14.72 -9.24
N CYS A 128 -5.47 15.27 -9.95
CA CYS A 128 -6.90 15.22 -9.62
C CYS A 128 -7.71 14.58 -10.78
N PRO A 129 -7.68 13.25 -10.94
CA PRO A 129 -8.26 12.56 -12.11
C PRO A 129 -9.77 12.71 -12.31
N GLN A 130 -10.49 13.14 -11.27
CA GLN A 130 -11.92 13.40 -11.31
C GLN A 130 -12.27 14.89 -11.34
N CYS A 131 -11.29 15.81 -11.28
CA CYS A 131 -11.56 17.24 -11.48
C CYS A 131 -11.96 17.53 -12.94
N SER A 132 -12.77 18.57 -13.13
CA SER A 132 -13.05 19.14 -14.45
C SER A 132 -11.93 20.13 -14.82
N ILE A 133 -11.55 20.17 -16.10
CA ILE A 133 -10.48 21.01 -16.62
C ILE A 133 -11.07 22.03 -17.60
N LEU A 134 -10.86 23.32 -17.31
CA LEU A 134 -11.31 24.43 -18.16
C LEU A 134 -10.12 25.04 -18.90
N PRO A 135 -9.88 24.71 -20.17
CA PRO A 135 -8.77 25.27 -20.94
C PRO A 135 -9.04 26.72 -21.35
N VAL A 136 -8.09 27.61 -21.09
CA VAL A 136 -8.16 29.03 -21.46
C VAL A 136 -6.89 29.40 -22.21
N LYS A 137 -7.00 29.58 -23.52
CA LYS A 137 -5.87 29.87 -24.41
C LYS A 137 -5.51 31.36 -24.36
N VAL A 138 -4.27 31.65 -23.95
CA VAL A 138 -3.69 33.00 -23.86
C VAL A 138 -2.37 33.15 -24.61
N THR A 139 -1.80 32.06 -25.12
CA THR A 139 -0.58 32.07 -25.95
C THR A 139 -0.78 31.33 -27.28
N THR A 140 0.02 31.68 -28.27
CA THR A 140 0.20 30.94 -29.54
C THR A 140 1.67 30.64 -29.71
N ASN A 141 2.04 29.39 -29.98
CA ASN A 141 3.44 28.96 -30.04
C ASN A 141 4.25 29.37 -28.78
N ASN A 142 3.61 29.29 -27.61
CA ASN A 142 4.15 29.70 -26.31
C ASN A 142 4.50 31.20 -26.18
N VAL A 143 3.94 32.06 -27.04
CA VAL A 143 4.09 33.52 -27.00
C VAL A 143 2.72 34.17 -26.79
N GLY A 144 2.64 35.12 -25.86
CA GLY A 144 1.43 35.89 -25.56
C GLY A 144 1.74 37.31 -25.12
N THR A 145 0.70 38.10 -24.88
CA THR A 145 0.80 39.46 -24.34
C THR A 145 0.08 39.56 -23.00
N ASN A 146 0.50 40.50 -22.15
CA ASN A 146 -0.13 40.73 -20.85
C ASN A 146 -1.62 41.09 -20.97
N ASP A 147 -2.01 41.86 -22.00
CA ASP A 147 -3.42 42.17 -22.26
C ASP A 147 -4.29 40.94 -22.53
N VAL A 148 -3.76 39.97 -23.29
CA VAL A 148 -4.47 38.71 -23.59
C VAL A 148 -4.53 37.83 -22.34
N LEU A 149 -3.45 37.78 -21.57
CA LEU A 149 -3.41 37.06 -20.29
C LEU A 149 -4.44 37.62 -19.29
N ALA A 150 -4.44 38.94 -19.07
CA ALA A 150 -5.39 39.62 -18.19
C ALA A 150 -6.84 39.38 -18.65
N ARG A 151 -7.10 39.44 -19.97
CA ARG A 151 -8.41 39.10 -20.55
C ARG A 151 -8.81 37.66 -20.29
N GLY A 152 -7.89 36.71 -20.44
CA GLY A 152 -8.11 35.30 -20.14
C GLY A 152 -8.46 35.06 -18.67
N ILE A 153 -7.70 35.68 -17.75
CA ILE A 153 -7.97 35.60 -16.30
C ILE A 153 -9.33 36.20 -15.97
N ASN A 154 -9.66 37.39 -16.49
CA ASN A 154 -10.95 38.03 -16.25
C ASN A 154 -12.14 37.21 -16.77
N TRP A 155 -12.02 36.64 -17.98
CA TRP A 155 -13.03 35.72 -18.51
C TRP A 155 -13.18 34.51 -17.58
N THR A 156 -12.06 33.93 -17.14
CA THR A 156 -12.04 32.78 -16.23
C THR A 156 -12.74 33.10 -14.91
N THR A 157 -12.44 34.25 -14.31
CA THR A 157 -13.09 34.72 -13.08
C THR A 157 -14.61 34.82 -13.23
N ALA A 158 -15.09 35.34 -14.37
CA ALA A 158 -16.52 35.44 -14.65
C ALA A 158 -17.22 34.08 -14.79
N HIS A 159 -16.48 33.01 -15.09
CA HIS A 159 -17.01 31.64 -15.22
C HIS A 159 -16.85 30.81 -13.94
N GLY A 160 -16.24 31.36 -12.90
CA GLY A 160 -16.25 30.83 -11.54
C GLY A 160 -15.67 29.43 -11.33
N PRO A 161 -14.52 29.04 -11.95
CA PRO A 161 -13.83 27.82 -11.55
C PRO A 161 -13.32 27.96 -10.11
N GLN A 162 -13.07 26.84 -9.44
CA GLN A 162 -12.55 26.85 -8.08
C GLN A 162 -11.04 27.13 -8.02
N ILE A 163 -10.31 26.79 -9.09
CA ILE A 163 -8.85 26.96 -9.20
C ILE A 163 -8.48 27.60 -10.55
N ILE A 164 -7.50 28.50 -10.55
CA ILE A 164 -6.79 28.96 -11.74
C ILE A 164 -5.32 28.53 -11.62
N ASN A 165 -4.85 27.79 -12.62
CA ASN A 165 -3.46 27.41 -12.80
C ASN A 165 -2.79 28.36 -13.80
N LEU A 166 -1.77 29.09 -13.34
CA LEU A 166 -0.93 29.99 -14.16
C LEU A 166 0.48 29.40 -14.31
N SER A 167 0.65 28.53 -15.31
CA SER A 167 1.93 27.87 -15.64
C SER A 167 2.73 28.65 -16.69
N LEU A 168 2.71 29.99 -16.63
CA LEU A 168 3.33 30.86 -17.63
C LEU A 168 4.11 31.99 -16.96
N GLY A 169 5.15 32.47 -17.65
CA GLY A 169 5.92 33.62 -17.22
C GLY A 169 5.40 34.93 -17.82
N TYR A 170 5.35 35.98 -17.01
CA TYR A 170 5.04 37.33 -17.47
C TYR A 170 5.80 38.36 -16.64
N ASN A 171 6.03 39.55 -17.22
CA ASN A 171 6.62 40.67 -16.50
C ASN A 171 5.55 41.34 -15.64
N THR A 172 5.95 41.98 -14.54
CA THR A 172 5.02 42.76 -13.69
C THR A 172 4.17 43.68 -14.55
N ASP A 173 2.84 43.54 -14.46
CA ASP A 173 1.89 44.26 -15.28
C ASP A 173 0.62 44.53 -14.47
N PRO A 174 0.23 45.81 -14.29
CA PRO A 174 -0.94 46.17 -13.49
C PRO A 174 -2.22 45.47 -13.93
N SER A 175 -2.40 45.19 -15.23
CA SER A 175 -3.63 44.56 -15.74
C SER A 175 -3.73 43.09 -15.33
N VAL A 176 -2.61 42.37 -15.32
CA VAL A 176 -2.55 40.97 -14.91
C VAL A 176 -2.70 40.86 -13.39
N ASP A 177 -2.06 41.77 -12.65
CA ASP A 177 -2.16 41.87 -11.20
C ASP A 177 -3.59 42.17 -10.74
N GLU A 178 -4.28 43.11 -11.40
CA GLU A 178 -5.68 43.43 -11.14
C GLU A 178 -6.59 42.21 -11.44
N ALA A 179 -6.38 41.55 -12.58
CA ALA A 179 -7.18 40.38 -12.97
C ALA A 179 -7.03 39.21 -11.98
N ALA A 180 -5.81 38.90 -11.56
CA ALA A 180 -5.55 37.85 -10.60
C ALA A 180 -6.06 38.21 -9.19
N THR A 181 -5.94 39.48 -8.79
CA THR A 181 -6.52 39.99 -7.54
C THR A 181 -8.04 39.86 -7.55
N ALA A 182 -8.69 40.18 -8.68
CA ALA A 182 -10.13 40.01 -8.85
C ALA A 182 -10.57 38.53 -8.75
N ALA A 183 -9.77 37.61 -9.31
CA ALA A 183 -10.01 36.16 -9.15
C ALA A 183 -9.95 35.74 -7.68
N LEU A 184 -8.89 36.13 -6.96
CA LEU A 184 -8.73 35.84 -5.54
C LEU A 184 -9.88 36.41 -4.70
N ASN A 185 -10.28 37.64 -4.96
CA ASN A 185 -11.40 38.31 -4.28
C ASN A 185 -12.75 37.65 -4.58
N SER A 186 -12.87 36.95 -5.70
CA SER A 186 -14.05 36.15 -6.07
C SER A 186 -14.05 34.75 -5.42
N GLY A 187 -13.07 34.45 -4.56
CA GLY A 187 -12.95 33.16 -3.87
C GLY A 187 -12.25 32.06 -4.69
N ILE A 188 -11.71 32.41 -5.86
CA ILE A 188 -10.97 31.49 -6.72
C ILE A 188 -9.54 31.35 -6.20
N THR A 189 -9.04 30.12 -6.12
CA THR A 189 -7.65 29.88 -5.71
C THR A 189 -6.72 30.01 -6.92
N VAL A 190 -5.76 30.92 -6.87
CA VAL A 190 -4.78 31.15 -7.94
C VAL A 190 -3.45 30.52 -7.57
N VAL A 191 -2.95 29.64 -8.42
CA VAL A 191 -1.65 28.96 -8.28
C VAL A 191 -0.75 29.39 -9.43
N ILE A 192 0.47 29.81 -9.13
CA ILE A 192 1.40 30.39 -10.11
C ILE A 192 2.81 29.84 -9.95
N GLY A 193 3.49 29.60 -11.08
CA GLY A 193 4.90 29.18 -11.09
C GLY A 193 5.86 30.33 -10.78
N ALA A 194 6.87 30.08 -9.94
CA ALA A 194 7.86 31.08 -9.56
C ALA A 194 8.71 31.56 -10.75
N GLY A 195 8.92 30.72 -11.76
CA GLY A 195 9.74 31.01 -12.93
C GLY A 195 10.98 30.12 -13.05
N ASN A 196 11.65 30.21 -14.21
CA ASN A 196 12.67 29.25 -14.64
C ASN A 196 14.03 29.92 -14.95
N ARG A 197 14.46 30.91 -14.15
CA ARG A 197 15.71 31.68 -14.38
C ARG A 197 16.81 31.35 -13.36
N GLY A 198 16.55 30.53 -12.35
CA GLY A 198 17.47 30.27 -11.24
C GLY A 198 17.71 31.52 -10.39
N SER A 199 16.71 32.40 -10.26
CA SER A 199 16.86 33.73 -9.66
C SER A 199 16.10 33.85 -8.34
N SER A 200 16.67 34.61 -7.40
CA SER A 200 15.97 35.05 -6.19
C SER A 200 15.22 36.38 -6.35
N ASP A 201 15.28 36.99 -7.54
CA ASP A 201 14.70 38.30 -7.82
C ASP A 201 13.17 38.20 -7.93
N PRO A 202 12.40 38.84 -7.01
CA PRO A 202 10.96 38.81 -7.04
C PRO A 202 10.34 39.60 -8.19
N SER A 203 11.12 40.34 -9.00
CA SER A 203 10.62 41.09 -10.17
C SER A 203 10.12 40.18 -11.30
N ALA A 204 10.52 38.92 -11.25
CA ALA A 204 10.33 37.92 -12.26
C ALA A 204 9.05 37.10 -11.94
N ASN A 205 8.05 37.07 -12.85
CA ASN A 205 6.72 36.46 -12.62
C ASN A 205 5.99 36.99 -11.39
N ARG A 206 6.15 38.29 -11.11
CA ARG A 206 5.48 38.93 -9.97
C ARG A 206 4.00 39.14 -10.32
N LEU A 207 3.12 38.31 -9.75
CA LEU A 207 1.86 38.85 -9.22
C LEU A 207 2.24 39.90 -8.18
N ALA A 208 1.70 41.12 -8.26
CA ALA A 208 1.95 42.18 -7.28
C ALA A 208 1.95 41.60 -5.85
N SER A 209 2.97 41.97 -5.07
CA SER A 209 3.29 41.34 -3.77
C SER A 209 2.18 41.47 -2.72
N ASP A 210 1.15 42.24 -3.01
CA ASP A 210 -0.07 42.50 -2.25
C ASP A 210 -1.24 41.57 -2.61
N SER A 211 -1.02 40.51 -3.39
CA SER A 211 -1.93 39.35 -3.50
C SER A 211 -1.54 38.25 -2.49
N PRO A 212 -1.80 38.40 -1.17
CA PRO A 212 -1.24 37.53 -0.12
C PRO A 212 -1.71 36.06 -0.23
N HIS A 213 -2.79 35.80 -0.95
CA HIS A 213 -3.45 34.49 -1.00
C HIS A 213 -3.20 33.71 -2.31
N ALA A 214 -2.47 34.27 -3.28
CA ALA A 214 -1.94 33.46 -4.37
C ALA A 214 -0.91 32.45 -3.83
N ILE A 215 -0.84 31.27 -4.46
CA ILE A 215 0.12 30.22 -4.11
C ILE A 215 1.23 30.22 -5.17
N ARG A 216 2.44 30.62 -4.78
CA ARG A 216 3.61 30.65 -5.66
C ARG A 216 4.47 29.41 -5.46
N VAL A 217 4.84 28.77 -6.56
CA VAL A 217 5.41 27.42 -6.57
C VAL A 217 6.79 27.38 -7.22
N ALA A 218 7.82 27.00 -6.46
CA ALA A 218 9.14 26.64 -6.96
C ALA A 218 9.21 25.16 -7.37
N GLY A 219 10.25 24.79 -8.11
CA GLY A 219 10.52 23.40 -8.48
C GLY A 219 11.72 22.80 -7.74
N VAL A 220 11.58 21.54 -7.35
CA VAL A 220 12.67 20.74 -6.78
C VAL A 220 13.06 19.56 -7.67
N ASP A 221 14.32 19.18 -7.60
CA ASP A 221 14.86 17.99 -8.25
C ASP A 221 14.38 16.69 -7.57
N ALA A 222 14.84 15.58 -8.12
CA ALA A 222 14.64 14.22 -7.63
C ALA A 222 15.02 13.98 -6.14
N ASN A 223 15.88 14.82 -5.57
CA ASN A 223 16.41 14.72 -4.21
C ASN A 223 15.76 15.75 -3.26
N ASN A 224 14.66 16.37 -3.68
CA ASN A 224 13.98 17.46 -2.99
C ASN A 224 14.87 18.70 -2.78
N GLN A 225 15.94 18.86 -3.55
CA GLN A 225 16.75 20.08 -3.57
C GLN A 225 16.16 21.05 -4.58
N LEU A 226 16.31 22.36 -4.34
CA LEU A 226 15.88 23.37 -5.30
C LEU A 226 16.56 23.11 -6.66
N ASP A 227 15.78 23.04 -7.75
CA ASP A 227 16.38 22.92 -9.08
C ASP A 227 17.14 24.20 -9.43
N SER A 228 18.31 24.07 -10.04
CA SER A 228 19.18 25.21 -10.40
C SER A 228 18.51 26.24 -11.32
N HIS A 229 17.45 25.85 -12.05
CA HIS A 229 16.69 26.75 -12.91
C HIS A 229 15.45 27.31 -12.24
N SER A 230 15.01 26.79 -11.08
CA SER A 230 13.83 27.31 -10.40
C SER A 230 14.13 28.68 -9.81
N ASP A 231 13.23 29.64 -10.04
CA ASP A 231 13.20 30.86 -9.24
C ASP A 231 12.75 30.55 -7.81
N TYR A 232 13.21 31.35 -6.85
CA TYR A 232 13.07 31.06 -5.42
C TYR A 232 13.08 32.33 -4.55
N GLY A 233 12.77 32.19 -3.26
CA GLY A 233 12.89 33.26 -2.29
C GLY A 233 11.86 33.15 -1.18
N ALA A 234 12.32 32.98 0.05
CA ALA A 234 11.45 32.74 1.21
C ALA A 234 10.49 33.90 1.54
N SER A 235 10.72 35.10 1.00
CA SER A 235 9.84 36.26 1.16
C SER A 235 8.68 36.31 0.17
N TRP A 236 8.73 35.54 -0.92
CA TRP A 236 7.77 35.68 -2.01
C TRP A 236 7.33 34.37 -2.67
N VAL A 237 8.09 33.27 -2.57
CA VAL A 237 7.68 31.92 -3.02
C VAL A 237 7.21 31.11 -1.83
N ASP A 238 6.06 30.46 -1.93
CA ASP A 238 5.39 29.85 -0.78
C ASP A 238 5.85 28.42 -0.49
N ILE A 239 5.89 27.60 -1.54
CA ILE A 239 6.09 26.14 -1.47
C ILE A 239 6.84 25.64 -2.71
N ALA A 240 7.43 24.45 -2.63
CA ALA A 240 8.00 23.77 -3.79
C ALA A 240 7.27 22.47 -4.15
N ALA A 241 7.35 22.05 -5.40
CA ALA A 241 6.85 20.77 -5.91
C ALA A 241 7.81 20.20 -6.98
N PRO A 242 7.67 18.94 -7.43
CA PRO A 242 8.61 18.33 -8.36
C PRO A 242 8.76 19.12 -9.66
N TRP A 243 10.02 19.32 -10.07
CA TRP A 243 10.39 20.08 -11.27
C TRP A 243 10.00 19.34 -12.56
N CYS A 244 10.34 18.06 -12.66
CA CYS A 244 10.01 17.21 -13.80
C CYS A 244 8.82 16.30 -13.48
N ASN A 245 7.79 16.36 -14.31
CA ASN A 245 6.57 15.57 -14.15
C ASN A 245 6.23 14.83 -15.45
N PRO A 246 5.62 13.64 -15.37
CA PRO A 246 5.05 12.99 -16.54
C PRO A 246 3.98 13.88 -17.20
N VAL A 247 4.03 13.94 -18.53
CA VAL A 247 3.10 14.70 -19.36
C VAL A 247 2.70 13.88 -20.59
N GLU A 248 1.61 14.28 -21.23
CA GLU A 248 1.23 13.79 -22.55
C GLU A 248 1.48 14.85 -23.62
N ASP A 249 1.82 14.41 -24.84
CA ASP A 249 1.76 15.26 -26.02
C ASP A 249 0.38 15.21 -26.71
N SER A 250 0.23 15.94 -27.82
CA SER A 250 -1.03 15.99 -28.58
C SER A 250 -1.51 14.65 -29.16
N GLN A 251 -0.68 13.60 -29.13
CA GLN A 251 -1.00 12.25 -29.58
C GLN A 251 -1.23 11.29 -28.41
N GLY A 252 -1.21 11.77 -27.16
CA GLY A 252 -1.30 10.94 -25.95
C GLY A 252 -0.03 10.13 -25.68
N ARG A 253 1.12 10.53 -26.24
CA ARG A 253 2.40 9.87 -25.94
C ARG A 253 2.97 10.45 -24.66
N VAL A 254 3.42 9.56 -23.77
CA VAL A 254 4.03 9.92 -22.50
C VAL A 254 5.44 10.48 -22.70
N GLY A 255 5.71 11.60 -22.03
CA GLY A 255 7.03 12.21 -21.91
C GLY A 255 7.24 12.82 -20.53
N ALA A 256 8.23 13.69 -20.41
CA ALA A 256 8.50 14.45 -19.19
C ALA A 256 8.53 15.95 -19.50
N GLY A 257 7.76 16.73 -18.75
CA GLY A 257 7.78 18.20 -18.76
C GLY A 257 8.49 18.72 -17.52
N CYS A 258 9.53 19.53 -17.70
CA CYS A 258 10.36 20.06 -16.62
C CYS A 258 10.26 21.58 -16.53
N GLY A 259 9.92 22.09 -15.35
CA GLY A 259 9.78 23.51 -15.09
C GLY A 259 8.86 23.80 -13.90
N THR A 260 8.88 25.04 -13.42
CA THR A 260 7.89 25.50 -12.42
C THR A 260 6.44 25.34 -12.90
N SER A 261 6.21 25.28 -14.21
CA SER A 261 4.92 24.94 -14.83
C SER A 261 4.36 23.60 -14.35
N GLY A 262 5.18 22.54 -14.31
CA GLY A 262 4.77 21.21 -13.83
C GLY A 262 4.57 21.20 -12.31
N ALA A 263 5.46 21.87 -11.57
CA ALA A 263 5.30 22.04 -10.12
C ALA A 263 3.97 22.75 -9.77
N THR A 264 3.62 23.78 -10.55
CA THR A 264 2.35 24.52 -10.44
C THR A 264 1.16 23.61 -10.71
N ALA A 265 1.22 22.79 -11.76
CA ALA A 265 0.19 21.80 -12.08
C ALA A 265 -0.06 20.82 -10.93
N VAL A 266 1.01 20.29 -10.32
CA VAL A 266 0.92 19.36 -9.18
C VAL A 266 0.26 20.04 -7.97
N VAL A 267 0.61 21.29 -7.68
CA VAL A 267 -0.05 22.06 -6.60
C VAL A 267 -1.52 22.32 -6.95
N SER A 268 -1.84 22.76 -8.17
CA SER A 268 -3.21 23.01 -8.63
C SER A 268 -4.10 21.78 -8.53
N GLY A 269 -3.61 20.62 -8.96
CA GLY A 269 -4.34 19.36 -8.81
C GLY A 269 -4.54 18.97 -7.34
N THR A 270 -3.54 19.21 -6.48
CA THR A 270 -3.66 18.95 -5.03
C THR A 270 -4.70 19.86 -4.39
N VAL A 271 -4.76 21.14 -4.78
CA VAL A 271 -5.86 22.04 -4.38
C VAL A 271 -7.22 21.49 -4.85
N GLY A 272 -7.27 20.91 -6.06
CA GLY A 272 -8.43 20.18 -6.57
C GLY A 272 -8.88 19.04 -5.65
N LEU A 273 -7.94 18.19 -5.19
CA LEU A 273 -8.21 17.13 -4.22
C LEU A 273 -8.74 17.69 -2.88
N LEU A 274 -8.11 18.74 -2.35
CA LEU A 274 -8.54 19.37 -1.10
C LEU A 274 -9.96 19.94 -1.18
N LYS A 275 -10.27 20.67 -2.25
CA LYS A 275 -11.62 21.24 -2.47
C LYS A 275 -12.66 20.15 -2.79
N SER A 276 -12.25 19.01 -3.34
CA SER A 276 -13.15 17.87 -3.54
C SER A 276 -13.56 17.24 -2.21
N PHE A 277 -12.65 17.22 -1.23
CA PHE A 277 -12.92 16.73 0.11
C PHE A 277 -13.65 17.76 0.98
N ARG A 278 -13.24 19.04 0.91
CA ARG A 278 -13.82 20.14 1.70
C ARG A 278 -14.03 21.38 0.81
N PRO A 279 -15.19 21.47 0.10
CA PRO A 279 -15.45 22.54 -0.87
C PRO A 279 -15.44 23.97 -0.32
N SER A 280 -15.68 24.13 0.98
CA SER A 280 -15.75 25.44 1.64
C SER A 280 -14.40 26.11 1.90
N LEU A 281 -13.28 25.45 1.60
CA LEU A 281 -11.95 25.97 1.87
C LEU A 281 -11.66 27.25 1.06
N THR A 282 -11.25 28.30 1.76
CA THR A 282 -10.77 29.56 1.19
C THR A 282 -9.33 29.44 0.68
N SER A 283 -8.92 30.35 -0.23
CA SER A 283 -7.55 30.39 -0.74
C SER A 283 -6.50 30.57 0.37
N ALA A 284 -6.83 31.35 1.41
CA ALA A 284 -5.95 31.56 2.57
C ALA A 284 -5.76 30.28 3.40
N GLU A 285 -6.85 29.56 3.67
CA GLU A 285 -6.79 28.28 4.39
C GLU A 285 -6.01 27.24 3.60
N ILE A 286 -6.27 27.11 2.29
CA ILE A 286 -5.56 26.17 1.40
C ILE A 286 -4.07 26.45 1.44
N LYS A 287 -3.66 27.71 1.21
CA LYS A 287 -2.25 28.12 1.27
C LYS A 287 -1.61 27.77 2.61
N SER A 288 -2.28 28.07 3.72
CA SER A 288 -1.80 27.74 5.07
C SER A 288 -1.64 26.24 5.26
N ILE A 289 -2.62 25.43 4.82
CA ILE A 289 -2.57 23.98 4.92
C ILE A 289 -1.36 23.45 4.17
N LEU A 290 -1.22 23.76 2.88
CA LEU A 290 -0.12 23.29 2.04
C LEU A 290 1.26 23.62 2.64
N MET A 291 1.44 24.84 3.15
CA MET A 291 2.70 25.29 3.77
C MET A 291 2.99 24.64 5.13
N SER A 292 1.95 24.32 5.90
CA SER A 292 2.07 23.69 7.21
C SER A 292 2.30 22.17 7.13
N THR A 293 1.76 21.50 6.11
CA THR A 293 1.80 20.05 5.97
C THR A 293 2.89 19.55 5.04
N GLY A 294 3.49 20.45 4.23
CA GLY A 294 4.58 20.08 3.33
C GLY A 294 5.79 19.49 4.07
N THR A 295 6.44 18.53 3.42
CA THR A 295 7.64 17.86 3.92
C THR A 295 8.79 18.88 4.00
N LYS A 296 9.26 19.15 5.22
CA LYS A 296 10.33 20.13 5.48
C LYS A 296 11.66 19.66 4.88
N VAL A 297 12.32 20.56 4.16
CA VAL A 297 13.65 20.35 3.59
C VAL A 297 14.60 21.41 4.13
N PRO A 298 15.60 21.05 4.95
CA PRO A 298 16.56 22.01 5.48
C PRO A 298 17.25 22.80 4.35
N GLY A 299 17.21 24.13 4.45
CA GLY A 299 17.87 25.02 3.49
C GLY A 299 17.08 25.29 2.19
N LEU A 300 15.88 24.72 2.01
CA LEU A 300 15.05 25.00 0.83
C LEU A 300 14.54 26.45 0.85
N ALA A 301 14.86 27.23 -0.18
CA ALA A 301 14.67 28.67 -0.22
C ALA A 301 13.25 29.11 -0.62
N VAL A 302 12.23 28.55 0.03
CA VAL A 302 10.81 28.95 -0.07
C VAL A 302 10.25 29.26 1.31
N ALA A 303 9.13 29.97 1.42
CA ALA A 303 8.60 30.47 2.68
C ALA A 303 8.33 29.36 3.70
N CYS A 304 7.76 28.23 3.26
CA CYS A 304 7.54 27.09 4.15
C CYS A 304 8.80 26.23 4.36
N GLY A 305 9.88 26.43 3.60
CA GLY A 305 11.04 25.53 3.56
C GLY A 305 10.65 24.07 3.31
N CYS A 306 9.66 23.84 2.44
CA CYS A 306 9.01 22.55 2.28
C CYS A 306 8.68 22.20 0.83
N VAL A 307 8.67 20.89 0.55
CA VAL A 307 8.07 20.31 -0.65
C VAL A 307 6.63 19.91 -0.32
N LEU A 308 5.72 20.06 -1.28
CA LEU A 308 4.33 19.66 -1.17
C LEU A 308 4.19 18.23 -0.61
N ASN A 309 3.19 18.02 0.24
CA ASN A 309 2.75 16.69 0.66
C ASN A 309 1.22 16.63 0.60
N ALA A 310 0.70 16.03 -0.48
CA ALA A 310 -0.74 16.00 -0.78
C ALA A 310 -1.52 15.17 0.25
N TYR A 311 -0.96 14.05 0.70
CA TYR A 311 -1.60 13.18 1.68
C TYR A 311 -1.73 13.85 3.06
N GLN A 312 -0.66 14.49 3.56
CA GLN A 312 -0.72 15.25 4.81
C GLN A 312 -1.66 16.45 4.72
N ALA A 313 -1.75 17.10 3.55
CA ALA A 313 -2.72 18.17 3.32
C ALA A 313 -4.17 17.67 3.41
N LEU A 314 -4.47 16.47 2.88
CA LEU A 314 -5.79 15.84 3.01
C LEU A 314 -6.14 15.50 4.47
N ILE A 315 -5.17 14.98 5.24
CA ILE A 315 -5.36 14.71 6.67
C ILE A 315 -5.71 16.01 7.42
N ALA A 316 -5.02 17.11 7.11
CA ALA A 316 -5.27 18.40 7.76
C ALA A 316 -6.67 18.98 7.48
N VAL A 317 -7.33 18.57 6.39
CA VAL A 317 -8.72 18.98 6.08
C VAL A 317 -9.78 17.99 6.56
N GLY A 318 -9.37 16.96 7.30
CA GLY A 318 -10.26 16.03 7.99
C GLY A 318 -10.34 14.63 7.37
N TYR A 319 -9.49 14.29 6.40
CA TYR A 319 -9.35 12.90 5.99
C TYR A 319 -8.80 12.09 7.17
N VAL A 320 -9.49 11.00 7.51
CA VAL A 320 -9.06 10.08 8.57
C VAL A 320 -8.48 8.84 7.90
N PRO A 321 -7.15 8.63 7.96
CA PRO A 321 -6.53 7.43 7.41
C PRO A 321 -7.15 6.16 7.98
N PRO A 322 -7.38 5.12 7.15
CA PRO A 322 -7.77 3.82 7.65
C PRO A 322 -6.65 3.22 8.51
N LYS A 323 -6.97 2.17 9.25
CA LYS A 323 -6.03 1.43 10.09
C LYS A 323 -5.66 0.11 9.49
N GLN A 324 -4.41 -0.27 9.71
CA GLN A 324 -3.88 -1.52 9.22
C GLN A 324 -4.41 -2.67 10.08
N ILE A 325 -4.89 -3.72 9.43
CA ILE A 325 -5.26 -4.98 10.05
C ILE A 325 -4.27 -6.03 9.58
N ALA A 326 -3.43 -6.51 10.48
CA ALA A 326 -2.47 -7.57 10.24
C ALA A 326 -2.91 -8.83 10.97
N VAL A 327 -3.15 -9.90 10.22
CA VAL A 327 -3.48 -11.23 10.77
C VAL A 327 -2.35 -12.19 10.46
N SER A 328 -1.85 -12.88 11.48
CA SER A 328 -0.87 -13.95 11.36
C SER A 328 -1.47 -15.29 11.78
N VAL A 329 -1.17 -16.34 11.02
CA VAL A 329 -1.56 -17.72 11.31
C VAL A 329 -0.30 -18.50 11.73
N ILE A 330 -0.30 -19.09 12.92
CA ILE A 330 0.86 -19.81 13.47
C ILE A 330 0.50 -21.17 14.05
N GLY A 331 1.53 -21.96 14.35
CA GLY A 331 1.43 -23.25 15.05
C GLY A 331 1.77 -24.43 14.15
N ASP A 332 1.63 -25.63 14.69
CA ASP A 332 1.90 -26.90 13.99
C ASP A 332 0.62 -27.54 13.42
N GLY A 333 -0.54 -26.92 13.63
CA GLY A 333 -1.79 -27.22 12.94
C GLY A 333 -2.05 -26.26 11.78
N SER A 334 -3.04 -26.59 10.94
CA SER A 334 -3.46 -25.80 9.78
C SER A 334 -4.88 -25.24 9.99
N GLY A 335 -5.13 -24.05 9.45
CA GLY A 335 -6.42 -23.39 9.50
C GLY A 335 -6.37 -22.05 8.78
N THR A 336 -7.53 -21.45 8.57
CA THR A 336 -7.64 -20.11 7.98
C THR A 336 -8.35 -19.15 8.93
N VAL A 337 -8.14 -17.86 8.71
CA VAL A 337 -8.90 -16.78 9.35
C VAL A 337 -9.73 -16.07 8.29
N GLN A 338 -11.01 -15.87 8.61
CA GLN A 338 -11.99 -15.19 7.75
C GLN A 338 -12.62 -14.02 8.49
N ASP A 339 -12.92 -12.91 7.81
CA ASP A 339 -13.62 -11.76 8.38
C ASP A 339 -15.11 -11.66 7.98
N GLY A 340 -15.59 -12.63 7.19
CA GLY A 340 -16.94 -12.66 6.65
C GLY A 340 -17.09 -11.99 5.28
N THR A 341 -16.02 -11.38 4.74
CA THR A 341 -15.95 -10.92 3.36
C THR A 341 -15.41 -12.03 2.44
N PRO A 342 -15.72 -12.01 1.13
CA PRO A 342 -15.10 -12.93 0.17
C PRO A 342 -13.59 -12.70 -0.02
N ASN A 343 -13.05 -11.57 0.45
CA ASN A 343 -11.71 -11.10 0.13
C ASN A 343 -10.65 -11.47 1.18
N MET A 344 -11.05 -11.82 2.40
CA MET A 344 -10.10 -12.19 3.46
C MET A 344 -10.21 -13.69 3.78
N ASP A 345 -9.45 -14.50 3.04
CA ASP A 345 -9.12 -15.88 3.39
C ASP A 345 -7.62 -15.92 3.72
N CYS A 346 -7.29 -15.80 5.01
CA CYS A 346 -5.90 -15.72 5.44
C CYS A 346 -5.35 -17.07 5.89
N ASP A 347 -4.29 -17.54 5.23
CA ASP A 347 -3.62 -18.82 5.46
C ASP A 347 -2.22 -18.70 6.11
N ASP A 348 -1.55 -17.55 5.96
CA ASP A 348 -0.27 -17.25 6.63
C ASP A 348 -0.25 -15.83 7.23
N HIS A 349 -0.02 -14.81 6.40
CA HIS A 349 -0.03 -13.41 6.81
C HIS A 349 -0.82 -12.56 5.81
N CYS A 350 -1.81 -11.82 6.32
CA CYS A 350 -2.62 -10.91 5.51
C CYS A 350 -2.63 -9.51 6.11
N VAL A 351 -2.72 -8.52 5.23
CA VAL A 351 -2.78 -7.10 5.57
C VAL A 351 -3.98 -6.49 4.84
N GLU A 352 -4.82 -5.79 5.58
CA GLU A 352 -5.94 -5.03 5.03
C GLU A 352 -6.01 -3.64 5.67
N TRP A 353 -6.70 -2.70 5.02
CA TRP A 353 -6.91 -1.34 5.50
C TRP A 353 -8.40 -1.09 5.72
N LEU A 354 -8.81 -0.89 6.98
CA LEU A 354 -10.21 -0.63 7.32
C LEU A 354 -10.40 0.79 7.86
N PRO A 355 -11.50 1.48 7.50
CA PRO A 355 -11.83 2.77 8.08
C PRO A 355 -11.93 2.72 9.61
N VAL A 356 -11.53 3.79 10.28
CA VAL A 356 -11.73 3.94 11.74
C VAL A 356 -13.21 3.84 12.08
N GLY A 357 -13.54 3.08 13.12
CA GLY A 357 -14.90 2.81 13.57
C GLY A 357 -15.54 1.57 12.94
N SER A 358 -14.90 0.94 11.95
CA SER A 358 -15.38 -0.31 11.35
C SER A 358 -15.50 -1.42 12.39
N GLN A 359 -16.54 -2.24 12.26
CA GLN A 359 -16.70 -3.47 13.05
C GLN A 359 -16.00 -4.62 12.32
N LEU A 360 -15.05 -5.27 12.98
CA LEU A 360 -14.27 -6.38 12.43
C LEU A 360 -14.60 -7.66 13.21
N THR A 361 -14.99 -8.74 12.53
CA THR A 361 -15.24 -10.04 13.15
C THR A 361 -14.39 -11.12 12.50
N LEU A 362 -13.32 -11.53 13.17
CA LEU A 362 -12.42 -12.58 12.71
C LEU A 362 -12.88 -13.94 13.22
N THR A 363 -12.96 -14.92 12.32
CA THR A 363 -13.36 -16.29 12.59
C THR A 363 -12.25 -17.25 12.18
N ALA A 364 -11.67 -17.94 13.17
CA ALA A 364 -10.70 -19.00 12.94
C ALA A 364 -11.40 -20.30 12.57
N LYS A 365 -10.99 -20.89 11.43
CA LYS A 365 -11.54 -22.14 10.90
C LYS A 365 -10.43 -23.20 10.79
N PRO A 366 -10.35 -24.15 11.74
CA PRO A 366 -9.37 -25.22 11.67
C PRO A 366 -9.63 -26.16 10.49
N GLU A 367 -8.56 -26.65 9.88
CA GLU A 367 -8.67 -27.72 8.88
C GLU A 367 -8.99 -29.09 9.52
N LYS A 368 -9.28 -30.10 8.68
CA LYS A 368 -9.81 -31.43 9.02
C LYS A 368 -9.07 -32.17 10.15
N TRP A 369 -7.78 -31.90 10.36
CA TRP A 369 -6.93 -32.57 11.34
C TRP A 369 -6.35 -31.64 12.41
N SER A 370 -6.83 -30.41 12.46
CA SER A 370 -6.35 -29.38 13.37
C SER A 370 -7.46 -28.91 14.29
N VAL A 371 -7.05 -28.18 15.33
CA VAL A 371 -7.92 -27.47 16.26
C VAL A 371 -7.43 -26.05 16.38
N PHE A 372 -8.35 -25.12 16.65
CA PHE A 372 -8.00 -23.76 17.00
C PHE A 372 -7.42 -23.77 18.42
N ALA A 373 -6.17 -23.34 18.57
CA ALA A 373 -5.47 -23.31 19.84
C ALA A 373 -5.68 -21.98 20.59
N GLY A 374 -5.96 -20.89 19.88
CA GLY A 374 -6.38 -19.62 20.47
C GLY A 374 -5.92 -18.38 19.72
N TRP A 375 -6.48 -17.25 20.11
CA TRP A 375 -6.08 -15.92 19.67
C TRP A 375 -5.04 -15.30 20.59
N SER A 376 -4.21 -14.41 20.03
CA SER A 376 -3.45 -13.42 20.78
C SER A 376 -3.30 -12.12 19.97
N GLY A 377 -3.02 -10.99 20.64
CA GLY A 377 -2.86 -9.68 20.01
C GLY A 377 -4.14 -8.83 20.00
N TYR A 378 -3.97 -7.50 19.91
CA TYR A 378 -4.99 -6.44 19.86
C TYR A 378 -6.42 -6.85 20.30
N GLY A 379 -6.64 -7.04 21.61
CA GLY A 379 -7.97 -7.36 22.16
C GLY A 379 -8.52 -8.77 21.88
N CYS A 380 -7.96 -9.51 20.91
CA CYS A 380 -8.26 -10.92 20.69
C CYS A 380 -7.45 -11.81 21.64
N SER A 381 -8.13 -12.64 22.44
CA SER A 381 -7.47 -13.61 23.31
C SER A 381 -8.35 -14.83 23.60
N GLY A 382 -7.71 -15.93 23.96
CA GLY A 382 -8.40 -17.14 24.38
C GLY A 382 -8.83 -18.04 23.22
N THR A 383 -9.67 -19.03 23.51
CA THR A 383 -9.96 -20.16 22.61
C THR A 383 -11.30 -20.04 21.89
N ASN A 384 -12.01 -18.93 22.03
CA ASN A 384 -13.21 -18.67 21.23
C ASN A 384 -12.77 -18.45 19.77
N PRO A 385 -13.23 -19.27 18.80
CA PRO A 385 -12.83 -19.11 17.41
C PRO A 385 -13.27 -17.79 16.77
N VAL A 386 -14.24 -17.09 17.38
CA VAL A 386 -14.71 -15.77 16.92
C VAL A 386 -14.11 -14.67 17.79
N CYS A 387 -13.45 -13.70 17.16
CA CYS A 387 -12.99 -12.46 17.79
C CYS A 387 -13.65 -11.26 17.10
N ALA A 388 -14.40 -10.47 17.86
CA ALA A 388 -15.02 -9.23 17.37
C ALA A 388 -14.32 -8.01 17.97
N LEU A 389 -13.98 -7.04 17.12
CA LEU A 389 -13.22 -5.84 17.44
C LEU A 389 -13.84 -4.62 16.75
N THR A 390 -13.58 -3.43 17.30
CA THR A 390 -13.82 -2.16 16.61
C THR A 390 -12.47 -1.53 16.23
N VAL A 391 -12.34 -1.12 14.97
CA VAL A 391 -11.11 -0.54 14.44
C VAL A 391 -10.90 0.86 15.01
N SER A 392 -10.00 1.00 15.98
CA SER A 392 -9.65 2.29 16.59
C SER A 392 -8.17 2.67 16.42
N GLY A 393 -7.33 1.71 16.04
CA GLY A 393 -5.92 1.85 15.74
C GLY A 393 -5.46 0.66 14.89
N ASP A 394 -4.16 0.60 14.60
CA ASP A 394 -3.61 -0.53 13.88
C ASP A 394 -3.75 -1.80 14.72
N ILE A 395 -4.23 -2.87 14.09
CA ILE A 395 -4.59 -4.14 14.69
C ILE A 395 -3.58 -5.18 14.23
N SER A 396 -2.95 -5.85 15.19
CA SER A 396 -2.14 -7.04 14.93
C SER A 396 -2.64 -8.18 15.80
N VAL A 397 -3.10 -9.25 15.15
CA VAL A 397 -3.70 -10.42 15.80
C VAL A 397 -3.13 -11.70 15.21
N THR A 398 -3.04 -12.72 16.06
CA THR A 398 -2.45 -14.00 15.73
C THR A 398 -3.45 -15.13 16.04
N ALA A 399 -3.77 -15.93 15.03
CA ALA A 399 -4.49 -17.19 15.19
C ALA A 399 -3.49 -18.34 15.34
N SER A 400 -3.58 -19.09 16.44
CA SER A 400 -2.81 -20.32 16.60
C SER A 400 -3.64 -21.56 16.32
N PHE A 401 -3.11 -22.48 15.53
CA PHE A 401 -3.69 -23.80 15.28
C PHE A 401 -2.73 -24.90 15.75
N ALA A 402 -3.30 -25.97 16.29
CA ALA A 402 -2.54 -27.15 16.73
C ALA A 402 -3.12 -28.43 16.11
N PRO A 403 -2.35 -29.51 15.98
CA PRO A 403 -2.86 -30.80 15.54
C PRO A 403 -3.93 -31.31 16.50
N ARG A 404 -5.02 -31.86 15.95
CA ARG A 404 -6.02 -32.55 16.75
C ARG A 404 -5.44 -33.85 17.27
N MET A 405 -5.23 -33.97 18.57
CA MET A 405 -4.66 -35.18 19.16
C MET A 405 -5.73 -36.27 19.38
N VAL A 406 -5.43 -37.50 18.95
CA VAL A 406 -6.26 -38.69 19.14
C VAL A 406 -5.48 -39.80 19.86
N SER A 407 -6.18 -40.64 20.62
CA SER A 407 -5.56 -41.73 21.36
C SER A 407 -5.58 -43.06 20.61
N LEU A 408 -4.43 -43.73 20.57
CA LEU A 408 -4.30 -45.13 20.20
C LEU A 408 -4.11 -45.96 21.46
N SER A 409 -5.07 -46.83 21.78
CA SER A 409 -4.94 -47.81 22.87
C SER A 409 -4.74 -49.20 22.29
N VAL A 410 -3.69 -49.90 22.71
CA VAL A 410 -3.40 -51.26 22.23
C VAL A 410 -3.45 -52.26 23.39
N HIS A 411 -4.22 -53.33 23.21
CA HIS A 411 -4.36 -54.43 24.13
C HIS A 411 -3.71 -55.70 23.56
N LYS A 412 -3.09 -56.49 24.44
CA LYS A 412 -2.47 -57.77 24.07
C LYS A 412 -3.03 -58.91 24.92
N ARG A 413 -3.49 -59.98 24.25
CA ARG A 413 -3.82 -61.28 24.87
C ARG A 413 -2.82 -62.34 24.41
N GLY A 414 -2.30 -63.14 25.34
CA GLY A 414 -1.26 -64.14 25.06
C GLY A 414 0.15 -63.54 25.00
N LEU A 415 1.13 -64.34 24.57
CA LEU A 415 2.55 -63.96 24.57
C LEU A 415 3.06 -63.58 23.18
N GLY A 416 3.46 -62.32 23.04
CA GLY A 416 4.00 -61.70 21.82
C GLY A 416 4.43 -60.26 22.08
N THR A 417 4.89 -59.57 21.06
CA THR A 417 5.19 -58.13 21.06
C THR A 417 4.36 -57.44 19.99
N ILE A 418 4.02 -56.17 20.27
CA ILE A 418 3.39 -55.27 19.30
C ILE A 418 4.27 -54.02 19.23
N THR A 419 4.67 -53.64 18.03
CA THR A 419 5.50 -52.46 17.76
C THR A 419 4.92 -51.63 16.62
N GLY A 420 5.18 -50.32 16.62
CA GLY A 420 4.69 -49.37 15.60
C GLY A 420 3.93 -48.20 16.23
N GLY A 421 3.83 -47.08 15.50
CA GLY A 421 3.10 -45.89 15.96
C GLY A 421 3.64 -45.26 17.25
N GLY A 422 4.95 -45.41 17.52
CA GLY A 422 5.58 -44.90 18.75
C GLY A 422 5.31 -45.73 20.02
N ILE A 423 4.63 -46.88 19.92
CA ILE A 423 4.24 -47.69 21.09
C ILE A 423 5.05 -49.00 21.18
N LYS A 424 5.48 -49.33 22.40
CA LYS A 424 5.99 -50.66 22.79
C LYS A 424 5.13 -51.24 23.90
N CYS A 425 4.39 -52.30 23.59
CA CYS A 425 3.30 -52.74 24.46
C CYS A 425 3.65 -53.97 25.33
N GLY A 426 3.50 -53.79 26.64
CA GLY A 426 3.34 -54.87 27.62
C GLY A 426 1.98 -55.55 27.46
N ARG A 427 1.10 -55.49 28.48
CA ARG A 427 -0.28 -56.00 28.38
C ARG A 427 -1.25 -54.97 27.79
N ARG A 428 -1.08 -53.70 28.15
CA ARG A 428 -1.78 -52.53 27.62
C ARG A 428 -0.81 -51.37 27.49
N CYS A 429 -1.08 -50.47 26.57
CA CYS A 429 -0.27 -49.28 26.27
C CYS A 429 -1.18 -48.27 25.55
N ALA A 430 -0.89 -46.98 25.68
CA ALA A 430 -1.58 -45.93 24.96
C ALA A 430 -0.59 -44.87 24.49
N ALA A 431 -0.88 -44.24 23.34
CA ALA A 431 -0.16 -43.06 22.87
C ALA A 431 -1.17 -42.03 22.34
N LYS A 432 -0.84 -40.74 22.47
CA LYS A 432 -1.54 -39.65 21.78
C LYS A 432 -0.76 -39.31 20.52
N LEU A 433 -1.45 -39.29 19.39
CA LEU A 433 -0.88 -39.01 18.08
C LEU A 433 -1.76 -37.98 17.37
N ALA A 434 -1.20 -37.18 16.47
CA ALA A 434 -1.97 -36.25 15.66
C ALA A 434 -2.98 -37.02 14.79
N ALA A 435 -4.18 -36.47 14.63
CA ALA A 435 -5.18 -37.05 13.76
C ALA A 435 -4.69 -37.06 12.30
N GLY A 436 -5.09 -38.06 11.52
CA GLY A 436 -4.59 -38.28 10.17
C GLY A 436 -3.26 -39.01 10.09
N THR A 437 -2.52 -39.17 11.21
CA THR A 437 -1.29 -39.96 11.24
C THR A 437 -1.55 -41.38 10.75
N GLU A 438 -0.79 -41.81 9.74
CA GLU A 438 -0.75 -43.19 9.30
C GLU A 438 0.24 -44.00 10.15
N ILE A 439 -0.24 -45.13 10.67
CA ILE A 439 0.56 -46.03 11.50
C ILE A 439 0.52 -47.45 10.94
N ALA A 440 1.59 -48.20 11.18
CA ALA A 440 1.66 -49.63 10.92
C ALA A 440 2.02 -50.38 12.20
N LEU A 441 1.05 -51.09 12.78
CA LEU A 441 1.24 -51.96 13.95
C LEU A 441 1.66 -53.35 13.49
N LYS A 442 2.76 -53.86 14.04
CA LYS A 442 3.32 -55.18 13.73
C LYS A 442 3.21 -56.08 14.95
N ALA A 443 2.54 -57.22 14.80
CA ALA A 443 2.45 -58.26 15.82
C ALA A 443 3.50 -59.36 15.56
N GLN A 444 4.30 -59.65 16.57
CA GLN A 444 5.31 -60.72 16.54
C GLN A 444 5.05 -61.68 17.69
N ALA A 445 4.81 -62.95 17.39
CA ALA A 445 4.57 -63.97 18.42
C ALA A 445 5.90 -64.36 19.10
N ARG A 446 5.86 -64.69 20.40
CA ARG A 446 7.01 -65.32 21.07
C ARG A 446 7.14 -66.79 20.64
N PRO A 447 8.32 -67.42 20.81
CA PRO A 447 8.48 -68.86 20.58
C PRO A 447 7.40 -69.68 21.32
N GLY A 448 6.83 -70.69 20.66
CA GLY A 448 5.72 -71.49 21.18
C GLY A 448 4.32 -70.85 21.06
N TRP A 449 4.21 -69.67 20.44
CA TRP A 449 2.96 -68.97 20.17
C TRP A 449 2.82 -68.62 18.69
N LYS A 450 1.58 -68.43 18.24
CA LYS A 450 1.23 -67.90 16.91
C LYS A 450 0.30 -66.70 17.04
N PHE A 451 0.43 -65.76 16.11
CA PHE A 451 -0.52 -64.65 16.00
C PHE A 451 -1.89 -65.19 15.57
N ALA A 452 -2.93 -64.95 16.36
CA ALA A 452 -4.28 -65.46 16.12
C ALA A 452 -5.13 -64.46 15.32
N GLY A 453 -4.87 -63.16 15.47
CA GLY A 453 -5.55 -62.11 14.71
C GLY A 453 -5.65 -60.79 15.47
N TRP A 454 -6.08 -59.77 14.73
CA TRP A 454 -6.43 -58.44 15.24
C TRP A 454 -7.95 -58.32 15.46
N SER A 455 -8.33 -57.54 16.46
CA SER A 455 -9.71 -57.07 16.69
C SER A 455 -9.75 -55.59 17.09
N GLY A 456 -10.94 -54.99 17.07
CA GLY A 456 -11.15 -53.56 17.30
C GLY A 456 -11.05 -52.77 15.99
N ALA A 457 -10.26 -51.68 16.00
CA ALA A 457 -10.00 -50.86 14.81
C ALA A 457 -9.16 -51.58 13.74
N CYS A 458 -8.35 -52.56 14.15
CA CYS A 458 -7.70 -53.51 13.24
C CYS A 458 -8.55 -54.77 13.10
N ARG A 459 -8.56 -55.38 11.91
CA ARG A 459 -9.23 -56.66 11.65
C ARG A 459 -8.40 -57.57 10.78
N GLY A 460 -8.54 -58.88 10.99
CA GLY A 460 -7.93 -59.91 10.15
C GLY A 460 -6.71 -60.59 10.77
N ARG A 461 -6.09 -61.49 10.00
CA ARG A 461 -5.01 -62.38 10.47
C ARG A 461 -3.62 -62.01 9.96
N LYS A 462 -3.50 -60.96 9.14
CA LYS A 462 -2.19 -60.46 8.69
C LYS A 462 -1.44 -59.85 9.89
N PRO A 463 -0.13 -60.14 10.07
CA PRO A 463 0.62 -59.68 11.24
C PRO A 463 0.90 -58.17 11.25
N VAL A 464 0.65 -57.49 10.13
CA VAL A 464 0.74 -56.02 10.02
C VAL A 464 -0.66 -55.44 9.84
N CYS A 465 -1.01 -54.49 10.69
CA CYS A 465 -2.22 -53.68 10.55
C CYS A 465 -1.83 -52.23 10.25
N ARG A 466 -2.38 -51.66 9.18
CA ARG A 466 -2.22 -50.24 8.83
C ARG A 466 -3.49 -49.49 9.18
N LEU A 467 -3.36 -48.34 9.82
CA LEU A 467 -4.47 -47.49 10.24
C LEU A 467 -4.15 -46.02 9.97
N ALA A 468 -5.14 -45.25 9.53
CA ALA A 468 -5.13 -43.80 9.60
C ALA A 468 -5.94 -43.36 10.83
N LEU A 469 -5.30 -42.63 11.74
CA LEU A 469 -5.91 -42.27 13.02
C LEU A 469 -6.83 -41.05 12.88
N ALA A 470 -8.08 -41.24 12.48
CA ALA A 470 -9.04 -40.13 12.40
C ALA A 470 -9.69 -39.78 13.75
N LYS A 471 -9.76 -40.75 14.67
CA LYS A 471 -10.42 -40.68 15.98
C LYS A 471 -9.70 -41.58 17.00
N ASN A 472 -10.13 -41.53 18.26
CA ASN A 472 -9.64 -42.47 19.27
C ASN A 472 -9.94 -43.91 18.85
N VAL A 473 -8.93 -44.78 18.89
CA VAL A 473 -9.05 -46.18 18.46
C VAL A 473 -8.47 -47.14 19.49
N VAL A 474 -9.13 -48.28 19.61
CA VAL A 474 -8.67 -49.42 20.40
C VAL A 474 -8.34 -50.57 19.46
N VAL A 475 -7.14 -51.12 19.59
CA VAL A 475 -6.67 -52.27 18.82
C VAL A 475 -6.31 -53.40 19.78
N GLU A 476 -6.71 -54.61 19.47
CA GLU A 476 -6.33 -55.79 20.25
C GLU A 476 -5.64 -56.84 19.39
N ALA A 477 -4.49 -57.33 19.85
CA ALA A 477 -3.78 -58.47 19.27
C ALA A 477 -3.99 -59.70 20.14
N ALA A 478 -4.44 -60.79 19.52
CA ALA A 478 -4.52 -62.09 20.18
C ALA A 478 -3.37 -63.00 19.70
N PHE A 479 -2.69 -63.63 20.65
CA PHE A 479 -1.72 -64.69 20.43
C PHE A 479 -2.26 -65.98 21.07
N SER A 480 -2.06 -67.11 20.41
CA SER A 480 -2.46 -68.43 20.91
C SER A 480 -1.25 -69.38 20.92
N LYS A 481 -1.21 -70.37 21.81
CA LYS A 481 -0.14 -71.37 21.82
C LYS A 481 -0.11 -72.11 20.48
N SER A 482 1.08 -72.32 19.91
CA SER A 482 1.22 -73.21 18.76
C SER A 482 0.92 -74.64 19.19
N LYS A 483 0.10 -75.39 18.42
CA LYS A 483 -0.06 -76.82 18.65
C LYS A 483 1.34 -77.48 18.55
N PRO A 484 1.67 -78.46 19.42
CA PRO A 484 2.92 -79.20 19.27
C PRO A 484 2.97 -79.78 17.85
N ARG A 485 4.10 -79.61 17.15
CA ARG A 485 4.33 -80.39 15.94
C ARG A 485 4.43 -81.84 16.38
N THR A 486 3.44 -82.66 16.05
CA THR A 486 3.59 -84.11 16.07
C THR A 486 4.64 -84.43 15.02
N LEU A 487 5.88 -84.69 15.47
CA LEU A 487 6.90 -85.25 14.60
C LEU A 487 6.45 -86.68 14.27
N THR A 488 5.79 -86.87 13.13
CA THR A 488 5.75 -88.19 12.51
C THR A 488 7.19 -88.53 12.14
N ARG A 489 7.76 -89.44 12.91
CA ARG A 489 9.07 -90.04 12.69
C ARG A 489 9.03 -90.72 11.32
N GLY A 490 9.55 -90.04 10.30
CA GLY A 490 9.90 -90.68 9.03
C GLY A 490 11.00 -91.69 9.33
N SER A 491 10.75 -92.94 8.98
CA SER A 491 11.63 -94.08 9.20
C SER A 491 12.92 -93.95 8.38
N TRP A 492 14.03 -93.88 9.13
CA TRP A 492 15.45 -94.08 8.84
C TRP A 492 16.12 -93.17 7.81
#